data_AF-A0A835HSS9-F1
#
_entry.id   AF-A0A835HSS9-F1
#
_cell.length_a   1.000
_cell.length_b   1.000
_cell.length_c   1.000
_cell.angle_alpha   90.00
_cell.angle_beta   90.00
_cell.angle_gamma   90.00
#
_symmetry.space_group_name_H-M   'P 1'
#
loop_
_entity.id
_entity.type
_entity.pdbx_description
1 polymer ?
#
loop_
_entity_poly.entity_id
_entity_poly.type
_entity_poly.pdbx_seq_one_letter_code
_entity_poly.pdbx_strand_id
1 'polypeptide(L)'
;MEAKKLTEKRMKKHSRHYTATLSFSASLPNDVQGVYADSICAVKYTMDPFVDLRESILEMIKNVGVRNWEEMEELIYCYVVLNSSEIHGFIVQAFLSLCCS
;
A
#
# COMPACT_ATOMS: atom_id res chain seq x y z
N MET A 1 -22.44 5.29 -23.14
CA MET A 1 -21.15 4.60 -23.42
C MET A 1 -19.92 5.46 -23.10
N GLU A 2 -20.09 6.77 -22.82
CA GLU A 2 -19.00 7.74 -22.68
C GLU A 2 -18.45 7.87 -21.24
N ALA A 3 -19.31 7.76 -20.22
CA ALA A 3 -18.94 7.84 -18.81
C ALA A 3 -17.95 6.74 -18.38
N LYS A 4 -18.13 5.51 -18.87
CA LYS A 4 -17.23 4.37 -18.58
C LYS A 4 -15.82 4.58 -19.18
N LYS A 5 -15.72 5.20 -20.36
CA LYS A 5 -14.43 5.54 -20.98
C LYS A 5 -13.69 6.64 -20.21
N LEU A 6 -14.42 7.56 -19.58
CA LEU A 6 -13.83 8.63 -18.77
C LEU A 6 -13.23 8.09 -17.46
N THR A 7 -13.93 7.19 -16.77
CA THR A 7 -13.43 6.53 -15.56
C THR A 7 -12.24 5.62 -15.86
N GLU A 8 -12.28 4.86 -16.95
CA GLU A 8 -11.14 4.07 -17.41
C GLU A 8 -9.94 4.94 -17.81
N LYS A 9 -10.16 6.08 -18.50
CA LYS A 9 -9.08 7.04 -18.79
C LYS A 9 -8.50 7.64 -17.52
N ARG A 10 -9.33 7.94 -16.52
CA ARG A 10 -8.92 8.49 -15.23
C ARG A 10 -8.13 7.46 -14.41
N MET A 11 -8.59 6.21 -14.39
CA MET A 11 -7.88 5.06 -13.79
C MET A 11 -6.56 4.76 -14.51
N LYS A 12 -6.52 4.79 -15.86
CA LYS A 12 -5.27 4.62 -16.64
C LYS A 12 -4.30 5.78 -16.46
N LYS A 13 -4.78 7.02 -16.29
CA LYS A 13 -3.94 8.19 -15.98
C LYS A 13 -3.41 8.12 -14.55
N HIS A 14 -4.24 7.70 -13.59
CA HIS A 14 -3.83 7.44 -12.20
C HIS A 14 -2.76 6.35 -12.17
N SER A 15 -2.97 5.22 -12.85
CA SER A 15 -2.00 4.13 -12.98
C SER A 15 -0.68 4.53 -13.66
N ARG A 16 -0.72 5.37 -14.71
CA ARG A 16 0.50 5.88 -15.37
C ARG A 16 1.29 6.88 -14.54
N HIS A 17 0.62 7.72 -13.73
CA HIS A 17 1.31 8.56 -12.76
C HIS A 17 1.82 7.73 -11.57
N TYR A 18 1.04 6.75 -11.13
CA TYR A 18 1.38 5.85 -10.04
C TYR A 18 2.74 5.19 -10.28
N THR A 19 2.99 4.63 -11.47
CA THR A 19 4.29 3.99 -11.76
C THR A 19 5.45 4.97 -11.93
N ALA A 20 5.19 6.24 -12.25
CA ALA A 20 6.24 7.26 -12.43
C ALA A 20 6.76 7.82 -11.10
N THR A 21 6.00 7.65 -10.01
CA THR A 21 6.39 8.09 -8.67
C THR A 21 6.97 6.97 -7.81
N LEU A 22 7.19 5.77 -8.38
CA LEU A 22 7.75 4.62 -7.67
C LEU A 22 9.26 4.53 -7.85
N SER A 23 9.95 4.19 -6.76
CA SER A 23 11.34 3.79 -6.71
C SER A 23 11.43 2.38 -6.12
N PHE A 24 12.24 1.49 -6.70
CA PHE A 24 12.49 0.15 -6.18
C PHE A 24 13.75 0.09 -5.31
N SER A 25 14.03 1.18 -4.59
CA SER A 25 15.23 1.33 -3.76
C SER A 25 15.09 0.73 -2.36
N ALA A 26 13.91 0.21 -2.01
CA ALA A 26 13.65 -0.40 -0.72
C ALA A 26 13.64 -1.92 -0.82
N SER A 27 13.91 -2.59 0.29
CA SER A 27 13.85 -4.04 0.42
C SER A 27 13.13 -4.37 1.72
N LEU A 28 12.43 -5.49 1.75
CA LEU A 28 11.74 -5.93 2.96
C LEU A 28 12.73 -6.13 4.10
N PRO A 29 12.30 -5.91 5.36
CA PRO A 29 13.08 -6.31 6.52
C PRO A 29 13.42 -7.81 6.47
N ASN A 30 14.62 -8.19 6.93
CA ASN A 30 15.13 -9.56 6.80
C ASN A 30 14.36 -10.59 7.66
N ASP A 31 13.60 -10.10 8.63
CA ASP A 31 12.81 -10.86 9.57
C ASP A 31 11.35 -11.04 9.12
N VAL A 32 10.97 -10.49 7.96
CA VAL A 32 9.62 -10.68 7.41
C VAL A 32 9.39 -12.14 7.02
N GLN A 33 8.27 -12.69 7.47
CA GLN A 33 7.89 -14.08 7.23
C GLN A 33 6.59 -14.22 6.44
N GLY A 34 6.31 -15.45 6.01
CA GLY A 34 5.02 -15.83 5.45
C GLY A 34 4.77 -15.28 4.04
N VAL A 35 3.55 -14.79 3.81
CA VAL A 35 3.04 -14.44 2.47
C VAL A 35 3.76 -13.26 1.80
N TYR A 36 4.59 -12.52 2.55
CA TYR A 36 5.32 -11.36 2.04
C TYR A 36 6.76 -11.65 1.61
N ALA A 37 7.32 -12.82 1.91
CA ALA A 37 8.75 -13.09 1.69
C ALA A 37 9.20 -12.89 0.23
N ASP A 38 8.31 -13.14 -0.74
CA ASP A 38 8.57 -12.97 -2.17
C ASP A 38 8.05 -11.62 -2.73
N SER A 39 7.60 -10.71 -1.87
CA SER A 39 7.06 -9.42 -2.29
C SER A 39 8.15 -8.41 -2.62
N ILE A 40 7.90 -7.58 -3.63
CA ILE A 40 8.81 -6.50 -4.02
C ILE A 40 8.40 -5.22 -3.28
N CYS A 41 9.37 -4.60 -2.61
CA CYS A 41 9.16 -3.32 -1.95
C CYS A 41 9.39 -2.15 -2.92
N ALA A 42 8.45 -1.20 -2.96
CA ALA A 42 8.60 0.03 -3.71
C ALA A 42 8.30 1.23 -2.80
N VAL A 43 9.11 2.28 -2.94
CA VAL A 43 8.90 3.60 -2.33
C VAL A 43 8.06 4.44 -3.27
N LYS A 44 7.02 5.07 -2.75
CA LYS A 44 6.15 5.96 -3.52
C LYS A 44 6.33 7.40 -3.07
N TYR A 45 6.59 8.30 -4.02
CA TYR A 45 6.43 9.73 -3.79
C TYR A 45 4.93 10.07 -3.81
N THR A 46 4.45 10.70 -2.74
CA THR A 46 3.02 10.96 -2.51
C THR A 46 2.76 12.41 -2.06
N MET A 47 1.61 12.94 -2.44
CA MET A 47 1.06 14.21 -1.95
C MET A 47 -0.08 14.00 -0.93
N ASP A 48 -0.57 12.76 -0.79
CA ASP A 48 -1.64 12.36 0.12
C ASP A 48 -1.31 10.98 0.73
N PRO A 49 -0.50 10.96 1.81
CA PRO A 49 -0.05 9.72 2.43
C PRO A 49 -1.20 8.84 2.92
N PHE A 50 -2.30 9.44 3.41
CA PHE A 50 -3.44 8.68 3.92
C PHE A 50 -4.10 7.86 2.82
N VAL A 51 -4.46 8.49 1.70
CA VAL A 51 -5.15 7.80 0.59
C VAL A 51 -4.24 6.72 0.02
N ASP A 52 -2.97 7.04 -0.21
CA ASP A 52 -2.02 6.12 -0.83
C ASP A 52 -1.70 4.92 0.08
N LEU A 53 -1.53 5.13 1.38
CA LEU A 53 -1.33 4.04 2.34
C LEU A 53 -2.58 3.17 2.41
N ARG A 54 -3.77 3.77 2.51
CA ARG A 54 -5.04 3.03 2.56
C ARG A 54 -5.23 2.17 1.32
N GLU A 55 -4.99 2.71 0.13
CA GLU A 55 -5.08 1.93 -1.12
C GLU A 55 -4.05 0.80 -1.15
N SER A 56 -2.79 1.08 -0.78
CA SER A 56 -1.75 0.05 -0.80
C SER A 56 -2.00 -1.09 0.20
N ILE A 57 -2.46 -0.79 1.42
CA ILE A 57 -2.82 -1.80 2.42
C ILE A 57 -4.00 -2.65 1.90
N LEU A 58 -5.02 -2.01 1.30
CA LEU A 58 -6.17 -2.71 0.74
C LEU A 58 -5.77 -3.63 -0.43
N GLU A 59 -4.84 -3.20 -1.28
CA GLU A 59 -4.29 -4.03 -2.36
C GLU A 59 -3.55 -5.25 -1.82
N MET A 60 -2.74 -5.08 -0.77
CA MET A 60 -2.04 -6.20 -0.12
C MET A 60 -3.04 -7.20 0.48
N ILE A 61 -4.08 -6.71 1.18
CA ILE A 61 -5.15 -7.56 1.71
C ILE A 61 -5.82 -8.39 0.60
N LYS A 62 -6.16 -7.76 -0.52
CA LYS A 62 -6.90 -8.41 -1.62
C LYS A 62 -6.05 -9.34 -2.47
N ASN A 63 -4.81 -8.95 -2.76
CA ASN A 63 -4.01 -9.58 -3.81
C ASN A 63 -2.92 -10.50 -3.26
N VAL A 64 -2.33 -10.16 -2.10
CA VAL A 64 -1.30 -10.99 -1.44
C VAL A 64 -1.94 -12.02 -0.50
N GLY A 65 -3.20 -11.79 -0.11
CA GLY A 65 -4.02 -12.78 0.58
C GLY A 65 -3.84 -12.76 2.09
N VAL A 66 -3.91 -11.56 2.67
CA VAL A 66 -3.96 -11.35 4.12
C VAL A 66 -5.30 -11.85 4.64
N ARG A 67 -5.28 -12.91 5.45
CA ARG A 67 -6.48 -13.66 5.87
C ARG A 67 -6.67 -13.73 7.38
N ASN A 68 -5.62 -13.48 8.16
CA ASN A 68 -5.66 -13.51 9.62
C ASN A 68 -4.96 -12.28 10.23
N TRP A 69 -4.98 -12.21 11.57
CA TRP A 69 -4.42 -11.09 12.29
C TRP A 69 -2.89 -11.08 12.23
N GLU A 70 -2.25 -12.24 12.25
CA GLU A 70 -0.79 -12.39 12.22
C GLU A 70 -0.21 -11.85 10.90
N GLU A 71 -0.82 -12.21 9.77
CA GLU A 71 -0.43 -11.69 8.45
C GLU A 71 -0.69 -10.17 8.38
N MET A 72 -1.75 -9.66 9.02
CA MET A 72 -2.06 -8.23 9.05
C MET A 72 -1.05 -7.45 9.90
N GLU A 73 -0.67 -7.98 11.06
CA GLU A 73 0.34 -7.40 11.95
C GLU A 73 1.70 -7.31 11.24
N GLU A 74 2.12 -8.38 10.57
CA GLU A 74 3.35 -8.42 9.77
C GLU A 74 3.33 -7.39 8.62
N LEU A 75 2.18 -7.20 7.97
CA LEU A 75 2.02 -6.17 6.93
C LEU A 75 2.23 -4.77 7.51
N ILE A 76 1.58 -4.47 8.64
CA ILE A 76 1.69 -3.17 9.30
C ILE A 76 3.10 -2.94 9.83
N TYR A 77 3.75 -3.98 10.37
CA TYR A 77 5.17 -3.95 10.76
C TYR A 77 6.06 -3.50 9.60
N CYS A 78 5.89 -4.10 8.41
CA CYS A 78 6.63 -3.70 7.21
C CYS A 78 6.46 -2.21 6.91
N TYR A 79 5.22 -1.69 6.91
CA TYR A 79 4.96 -0.27 6.67
C TYR A 79 5.63 0.63 7.71
N VAL A 80 5.59 0.27 8.98
CA VAL A 80 6.21 1.06 10.07
C VAL A 80 7.73 1.10 9.94
N VAL A 81 8.37 -0.03 9.64
CA VAL A 81 9.84 -0.10 9.49
C VAL A 81 10.32 0.61 8.22
N LEU A 82 9.57 0.51 7.12
CA LEU A 82 9.95 1.07 5.83
C LEU A 82 9.68 2.57 5.70
N ASN A 83 8.93 3.16 6.63
CA ASN A 83 8.57 4.57 6.60
C ASN A 83 9.10 5.32 7.82
N SER A 84 9.40 6.61 7.64
CA SER A 84 9.83 7.48 8.72
C SER A 84 8.68 7.73 9.72
N SER A 85 9.04 8.12 10.95
CA SER A 85 8.07 8.32 12.04
C SER A 85 6.98 9.34 11.75
N GLU A 86 7.24 10.31 10.88
CA GLU A 86 6.26 11.31 10.45
C GLU A 86 5.08 10.69 9.69
N ILE A 87 5.29 9.53 9.07
CA ILE A 87 4.27 8.82 8.27
C ILE A 87 3.44 7.87 9.14
N HIS A 88 3.94 7.46 10.31
CA HIS A 88 3.31 6.43 11.15
C HIS A 88 1.87 6.75 11.54
N GLY A 89 1.56 8.03 11.80
CA GLY A 89 0.19 8.46 12.08
C GLY A 89 -0.78 8.17 10.93
N PHE A 90 -0.33 8.33 9.68
CA PHE A 90 -1.15 8.03 8.50
C PHE A 90 -1.31 6.51 8.29
N ILE A 91 -0.29 5.71 8.62
CA ILE A 91 -0.37 4.24 8.56
C ILE A 91 -1.49 3.74 9.48
N VAL A 92 -1.50 4.21 10.74
CA VAL A 92 -2.51 3.84 11.73
C VAL A 92 -3.91 4.28 11.29
N GLN A 93 -4.06 5.52 10.82
CA GLN A 93 -5.35 6.02 10.32
C GLN A 93 -5.86 5.22 9.12
N ALA A 94 -4.99 4.93 8.15
CA ALA A 94 -5.32 4.14 6.97
C ALA A 94 -5.77 2.73 7.36
N PHE A 95 -5.02 2.06 8.22
CA PHE A 95 -5.36 0.73 8.74
C PHE A 95 -6.71 0.71 9.45
N LEU A 96 -6.93 1.60 10.44
CA LEU A 96 -8.18 1.67 11.18
C LEU A 96 -9.38 1.97 10.28
N SER A 97 -9.19 2.78 9.23
CA SER A 97 -10.25 3.08 8.26
C SER A 97 -10.71 1.86 7.45
N LEU A 98 -9.89 0.81 7.37
CA LEU A 98 -10.21 -0.44 6.69
C LEU A 98 -10.80 -1.48 7.64
N CYS A 99 -10.38 -1.48 8.92
CA CYS A 99 -10.92 -2.40 9.93
C CYS A 99 -12.31 -2.02 10.41
N CYS A 100 -12.64 -0.73 10.45
CA CYS A 100 -13.91 -0.22 10.97
C CYS A 100 -14.99 -0.03 9.88
N SER A 101 -14.74 -0.49 8.65
CA SER A 101 -15.62 -0.31 7.48
C SER A 101 -16.44 -1.54 7.10
#